data_AF-A0A379C6J4-F1
#
_entry.id   AF-A0A379C6J4-F1
#
_cell.length_a   1.000
_cell.length_b   1.000
_cell.length_c   1.000
_cell.angle_alpha   90.00
_cell.angle_beta   90.00
_cell.angle_gamma   90.00
#
_symmetry.space_group_name_H-M   'P 1'
#
loop_
_entity.id
_entity.type
_entity.pdbx_description
1 polymer ?
#
loop_
_entity_poly.entity_id
_entity_poly.type
_entity_poly.pdbx_seq_one_letter_code
_entity_poly.pdbx_strand_id
1 'polypeptide(L)'
;MRKFRKDPTEWENKKMTSQSVGGDFTLETLKGQDLIGLYRDYDVFFAHWIAINRLGKLEDALTLRKQEEWHEDMGACLWFRDGKIVEPPFYVGGLLDTNFPNDSAKYFVQIPMIFEVEE
;
A
#
# COMPACT_ATOMS: atom_id res chain seq x y z
N MET A 1 -16.29 1.09 -27.97
CA MET A 1 -16.14 1.51 -26.56
C MET A 1 -14.82 0.95 -26.03
N ARG A 2 -13.85 1.80 -25.69
CA ARG A 2 -12.67 1.35 -24.91
C ARG A 2 -13.22 0.83 -23.58
N LYS A 3 -12.94 -0.42 -23.21
CA LYS A 3 -13.29 -0.93 -21.88
C LYS A 3 -12.59 -0.02 -20.85
N PHE A 4 -13.37 0.72 -20.07
CA PHE A 4 -12.86 1.60 -19.01
C PHE A 4 -12.19 0.79 -17.89
N ARG A 5 -12.62 -0.47 -17.69
CA ARG A 5 -11.96 -1.45 -16.82
C ARG A 5 -11.14 -2.42 -17.64
N LYS A 6 -9.83 -2.49 -17.33
CA LYS A 6 -8.98 -3.65 -17.66
C LYS A 6 -9.52 -4.90 -16.95
N ASP A 7 -9.14 -6.09 -17.43
CA ASP A 7 -9.63 -7.34 -16.86
C ASP A 7 -9.19 -7.45 -15.38
N PRO A 8 -10.10 -7.70 -14.42
CA PRO A 8 -9.74 -7.84 -13.01
C PRO A 8 -8.64 -8.89 -12.76
N THR A 9 -8.59 -9.94 -13.58
CA THR A 9 -7.57 -10.99 -13.49
C THR A 9 -6.18 -10.52 -13.91
N GLU A 10 -6.08 -9.46 -14.74
CA GLU A 10 -4.78 -8.85 -15.11
C GLU A 10 -4.16 -8.04 -13.96
N TRP A 11 -4.94 -7.73 -12.92
CA TRP A 11 -4.60 -6.84 -11.81
C TRP A 11 -4.49 -7.55 -10.46
N GLU A 12 -4.73 -8.86 -10.41
CA GLU A 12 -4.54 -9.65 -9.21
C GLU A 12 -3.09 -9.50 -8.71
N ASN A 13 -2.92 -8.96 -7.50
CA ASN A 13 -1.62 -8.66 -6.87
C ASN A 13 -0.79 -7.53 -7.49
N LYS A 14 -1.39 -6.61 -8.27
CA LYS A 14 -0.69 -5.40 -8.75
C LYS A 14 -1.21 -4.15 -8.05
N LYS A 15 -0.30 -3.21 -7.76
CA LYS A 15 -0.68 -1.87 -7.29
C LYS A 15 -1.59 -1.20 -8.32
N MET A 16 -2.69 -0.65 -7.85
CA MET A 16 -3.64 0.13 -8.64
C MET A 16 -3.23 1.59 -8.73
N THR A 17 -2.31 2.04 -7.86
CA THR A 17 -1.81 3.41 -7.81
C THR A 17 -0.35 3.55 -8.22
N SER A 18 0.00 4.76 -8.63
CA SER A 18 1.37 5.18 -8.92
C SER A 18 1.63 6.58 -8.38
N GLN A 19 2.85 6.84 -7.92
CA GLN A 19 3.25 8.18 -7.51
C GLN A 19 3.20 9.17 -8.68
N SER A 20 2.61 10.33 -8.41
CA SER A 20 2.55 11.49 -9.30
C SER A 20 3.68 12.47 -8.97
N VAL A 21 3.96 13.41 -9.88
CA VAL A 21 5.08 14.37 -9.80
C VAL A 21 4.96 15.36 -8.61
N GLY A 22 3.87 15.31 -7.83
CA GLY A 22 3.67 16.12 -6.62
C GLY A 22 3.68 15.36 -5.29
N GLY A 23 4.01 14.06 -5.29
CA GLY A 23 3.94 13.21 -4.07
C GLY A 23 2.56 12.59 -3.80
N ASP A 24 1.55 12.95 -4.59
CA ASP A 24 0.23 12.32 -4.58
C ASP A 24 0.21 11.01 -5.38
N PHE A 25 -0.86 10.23 -5.24
CA PHE A 25 -1.11 9.02 -6.00
C PHE A 25 -2.12 9.24 -7.13
N THR A 26 -1.93 8.53 -8.24
CA THR A 26 -2.87 8.47 -9.37
C THR A 26 -3.21 7.01 -9.67
N LEU A 27 -4.44 6.74 -10.11
CA LEU A 27 -4.81 5.41 -10.59
C LEU A 27 -4.13 5.08 -11.92
N GLU A 28 -3.49 3.92 -12.00
CA GLU A 28 -2.84 3.45 -13.23
C GLU A 28 -3.84 3.21 -14.38
N THR A 29 -5.12 3.02 -14.08
CA THR A 29 -6.19 2.92 -15.10
C THR A 29 -6.54 4.26 -15.74
N LEU A 30 -6.25 5.37 -15.07
CA LEU A 30 -6.52 6.73 -15.53
C LEU A 30 -5.29 7.40 -16.16
N LYS A 31 -4.13 6.75 -16.11
CA LYS A 31 -2.87 7.26 -16.67
C LYS A 31 -3.01 7.48 -18.19
N GLY A 32 -2.69 8.70 -18.63
CA GLY A 32 -2.79 9.10 -20.04
C GLY A 32 -4.22 9.37 -20.52
N GLN A 33 -5.20 9.44 -19.63
CA GLN A 33 -6.53 9.95 -19.96
C GLN A 33 -6.63 11.46 -19.70
N ASP A 34 -7.41 12.14 -20.53
CA ASP A 34 -7.82 13.51 -20.25
C ASP A 34 -8.90 13.50 -19.17
N LEU A 35 -8.59 14.13 -18.03
CA LEU A 35 -9.46 14.18 -16.86
C LEU A 35 -10.33 15.45 -16.83
N ILE A 36 -10.20 16.33 -17.83
CA ILE A 36 -11.00 17.56 -17.93
C ILE A 36 -12.48 17.20 -18.07
N GLY A 37 -13.31 17.69 -17.15
CA GLY A 37 -14.75 17.45 -17.14
C GLY A 37 -15.18 16.06 -16.68
N LEU A 38 -14.25 15.24 -16.17
CA LEU A 38 -14.58 13.92 -15.61
C LEU A 38 -15.45 14.03 -14.35
N TYR A 39 -15.28 15.11 -13.59
CA TYR A 39 -15.99 15.39 -12.36
C TYR A 39 -17.00 16.51 -12.58
N ARG A 40 -18.24 16.25 -12.15
CA ARG A 40 -19.32 17.22 -12.20
C ARG A 40 -19.12 18.36 -11.20
N ASP A 41 -18.63 18.01 -10.00
CA ASP A 41 -18.50 18.92 -8.87
C ASP A 41 -17.13 18.77 -8.21
N TYR A 42 -16.64 19.86 -7.61
CA TYR A 42 -15.33 19.89 -6.95
C TYR A 42 -15.24 18.90 -5.79
N ASP A 43 -16.30 18.76 -4.99
CA ASP A 43 -16.31 17.83 -3.85
C ASP A 43 -16.15 16.37 -4.29
N VAL A 44 -16.68 16.02 -5.46
CA VAL A 44 -16.53 14.68 -6.05
C VAL A 44 -15.09 14.43 -6.48
N PHE A 45 -14.46 15.45 -7.10
CA PHE A 45 -13.04 15.39 -7.42
C PHE A 45 -12.18 15.25 -6.16
N PHE A 46 -12.44 16.07 -5.14
CA PHE A 46 -11.66 16.08 -3.91
C PHE A 46 -11.81 14.76 -3.13
N ALA A 47 -13.02 14.22 -3.02
CA ALA A 47 -13.25 12.92 -2.41
C ALA A 47 -12.54 11.78 -3.16
N HIS A 48 -12.55 11.83 -4.50
CA HIS A 48 -11.80 10.88 -5.32
C HIS A 48 -10.29 10.98 -5.09
N TRP A 49 -9.74 12.20 -5.06
CA TRP A 49 -8.32 12.43 -4.80
C TRP A 49 -7.90 11.92 -3.40
N ILE A 50 -8.70 12.17 -2.36
CA ILE A 50 -8.46 11.60 -1.02
C ILE A 50 -8.46 10.07 -1.07
N ALA A 51 -9.43 9.46 -1.74
CA ALA A 51 -9.56 8.02 -1.82
C ALA A 51 -8.35 7.36 -2.51
N ILE A 52 -7.87 7.93 -3.62
CA ILE A 52 -6.67 7.42 -4.30
C ILE A 52 -5.45 7.55 -3.41
N ASN A 53 -5.26 8.70 -2.76
CA ASN A 53 -4.10 8.90 -1.88
C ASN A 53 -4.09 7.92 -0.70
N ARG A 54 -5.26 7.67 -0.09
CA ARG A 54 -5.39 6.65 0.96
C ARG A 54 -5.12 5.25 0.44
N LEU A 55 -5.62 4.91 -0.76
CA LEU A 55 -5.35 3.62 -1.39
C LEU A 55 -3.85 3.44 -1.66
N GLY A 56 -3.17 4.45 -2.21
CA GLY A 56 -1.75 4.36 -2.50
C GLY A 56 -0.89 4.24 -1.24
N LYS A 57 -1.22 5.00 -0.20
CA LYS A 57 -0.60 4.83 1.13
C LYS A 57 -0.82 3.43 1.70
N LEU A 58 -2.02 2.88 1.55
CA LEU A 58 -2.34 1.51 2.00
C LEU A 58 -1.56 0.47 1.18
N GLU A 59 -1.48 0.63 -0.14
CA GLU A 59 -0.71 -0.25 -1.02
C GLU A 59 0.80 -0.20 -0.70
N ASP A 60 1.34 0.99 -0.41
CA ASP A 60 2.72 1.17 0.04
C ASP A 60 2.97 0.56 1.42
N ALA A 61 2.04 0.71 2.36
CA ALA A 61 2.13 0.10 3.69
C ALA A 61 2.08 -1.42 3.61
N LEU A 62 1.22 -1.98 2.76
CA LEU A 62 1.07 -3.42 2.52
C LEU A 62 2.12 -3.98 1.55
N THR A 63 3.12 -3.19 1.13
CA THR A 63 4.20 -3.71 0.29
C THR A 63 5.18 -4.49 1.16
N LEU A 64 5.48 -5.73 0.76
CA LEU A 64 6.56 -6.52 1.36
C LEU A 64 7.90 -5.80 1.18
N ARG A 65 8.57 -5.53 2.29
CA ARG A 65 9.95 -5.02 2.34
C ARG A 65 10.85 -6.11 2.87
N LYS A 66 12.13 -6.07 2.50
CA LYS A 66 13.10 -7.03 3.04
C LYS A 66 13.51 -6.63 4.45
N GLN A 67 13.90 -7.60 5.26
CA GLN A 67 14.34 -7.39 6.64
C GLN A 67 15.41 -6.29 6.77
N GLU A 68 16.32 -6.13 5.80
CA GLU A 68 17.39 -5.14 5.85
C GLU A 68 16.88 -3.68 5.74
N GLU A 69 15.66 -3.49 5.24
CA GLU A 69 14.99 -2.20 5.15
C GLU A 69 14.25 -1.82 6.44
N TRP A 70 14.27 -2.68 7.46
CA TRP A 70 13.65 -2.39 8.75
C TRP A 70 14.53 -1.44 9.57
N HIS A 71 13.87 -0.48 10.23
CA HIS A 71 14.49 0.48 11.12
C HIS A 71 13.70 0.57 12.43
N GLU A 72 14.34 0.94 13.53
CA GLU A 72 13.75 0.96 14.88
C GLU A 72 12.51 1.85 14.99
N ASP A 73 12.47 2.93 14.21
CA ASP A 73 11.36 3.88 14.10
C ASP A 73 10.10 3.27 13.46
N MET A 74 10.22 2.16 12.74
CA MET A 74 9.06 1.47 12.12
C MET A 74 8.21 0.71 13.13
N GLY A 75 8.77 0.36 14.29
CA GLY A 75 8.09 -0.38 15.35
C GLY A 75 7.71 -1.82 14.96
N ALA A 76 6.62 -2.31 15.54
CA ALA A 76 6.14 -3.68 15.32
C ALA A 76 5.62 -3.88 13.89
N CYS A 77 6.02 -4.99 13.27
CA CYS A 77 5.71 -5.36 11.90
C CYS A 77 5.11 -6.77 11.82
N LEU A 78 4.44 -7.05 10.70
CA LEU A 78 4.04 -8.40 10.32
C LEU A 78 5.16 -9.04 9.51
N TRP A 79 5.62 -10.22 9.92
CA TRP A 79 6.79 -10.88 9.31
C TRP A 79 6.40 -12.12 8.51
N PHE A 80 7.07 -12.31 7.38
CA PHE A 80 6.84 -13.35 6.39
C PHE A 80 8.15 -14.05 6.04
N ARG A 81 8.08 -15.38 5.84
CA ARG A 81 9.24 -16.19 5.44
C ARG A 81 9.52 -16.06 3.96
N ASP A 82 8.43 -16.11 3.20
CA ASP A 82 8.44 -16.02 1.75
C ASP A 82 8.04 -14.61 1.33
N GLY A 83 8.54 -14.17 0.17
CA GLY A 83 8.22 -12.85 -0.40
C GLY A 83 6.79 -12.77 -0.96
N LYS A 84 5.82 -13.39 -0.29
CA LYS A 84 4.40 -13.44 -0.67
C LYS A 84 3.50 -13.21 0.54
N ILE A 85 2.60 -12.23 0.45
CA ILE A 85 1.57 -11.91 1.49
C ILE A 85 0.40 -12.92 1.48
N VAL A 86 0.39 -13.89 0.56
CA VAL A 86 -0.68 -14.88 0.43
C VAL A 86 -0.79 -15.77 1.68
N GLU A 87 0.32 -15.94 2.41
CA GLU A 87 0.36 -16.67 3.67
C GLU A 87 0.15 -15.73 4.86
N PRO A 88 -0.49 -16.20 5.94
CA PRO A 88 -0.57 -15.41 7.16
C PRO A 88 0.84 -15.08 7.69
N PRO A 89 1.03 -13.93 8.35
CA PRO A 89 2.30 -13.61 8.96
C PRO A 89 2.63 -14.65 10.03
N PHE A 90 3.88 -15.11 10.05
CA PHE A 90 4.30 -16.14 11.00
C PHE A 90 4.80 -15.54 12.33
N TYR A 91 5.08 -14.23 12.34
CA TYR A 91 5.50 -13.50 13.52
C TYR A 91 4.99 -12.05 13.47
N VAL A 92 4.65 -11.51 14.64
CA VAL A 92 4.21 -10.11 14.82
C VAL A 92 5.06 -9.51 15.93
N GLY A 93 5.77 -8.42 15.62
CA GLY A 93 6.73 -7.84 16.56
C GLY A 93 7.83 -7.04 15.87
N GLY A 94 8.84 -6.64 16.63
CA GLY A 94 10.01 -5.90 16.14
C GLY A 94 11.28 -6.76 16.14
N LEU A 95 12.32 -6.31 15.40
CA LEU A 95 13.64 -6.97 15.42
C LEU A 95 14.29 -6.99 16.81
N LEU A 96 13.86 -6.09 17.70
CA LEU A 96 14.37 -5.95 19.05
C LEU A 96 13.74 -6.93 20.04
N ASP A 97 12.77 -7.73 19.61
CA ASP A 97 12.10 -8.71 20.48
C ASP A 97 13.06 -9.85 20.85
N THR A 98 13.04 -10.26 22.12
CA THR A 98 13.95 -11.29 22.65
C THR A 98 13.84 -12.64 21.92
N ASN A 99 12.67 -12.94 21.35
CA ASN A 99 12.39 -14.17 20.62
C ASN A 99 12.23 -13.93 19.11
N PHE A 100 12.82 -12.86 18.57
CA PHE A 100 12.69 -12.54 17.15
C PHE A 100 13.32 -13.62 16.25
N PRO A 101 12.57 -14.20 15.30
CA PRO A 101 13.05 -15.29 14.46
C PRO A 101 13.93 -14.81 13.30
N ASN A 102 15.14 -14.32 13.61
CA ASN A 102 16.09 -13.69 12.67
C ASN A 102 16.33 -14.51 11.38
N ASP A 103 16.50 -15.82 11.47
CA ASP A 103 16.83 -16.65 10.29
C ASP A 103 15.64 -16.87 9.35
N SER A 104 14.42 -16.67 9.85
CA SER A 104 13.17 -16.94 9.11
C SER A 104 12.42 -15.67 8.70
N ALA A 105 12.65 -14.55 9.37
CA ALA A 105 11.90 -13.30 9.20
C ALA A 105 12.44 -12.42 8.06
N LYS A 106 12.41 -12.94 6.83
CA LYS A 106 13.09 -12.30 5.69
C LYS A 106 12.36 -11.10 5.12
N TYR A 107 11.05 -11.04 5.26
CA TYR A 107 10.24 -9.95 4.74
C TYR A 107 9.27 -9.43 5.79
N PHE A 108 8.92 -8.16 5.70
CA PHE A 108 7.95 -7.56 6.58
C PHE A 108 6.98 -6.63 5.86
N VAL A 109 5.84 -6.43 6.51
CA VAL A 109 4.86 -5.39 6.23
C VAL A 109 4.73 -4.57 7.50
N GLN A 110 4.93 -3.26 7.40
CA GLN A 110 4.73 -2.37 8.55
C GLN A 110 3.25 -2.40 8.93
N ILE A 111 2.93 -2.53 10.22
CA ILE A 111 1.54 -2.41 10.67
C ILE A 111 1.17 -0.93 10.56
N PRO A 112 0.29 -0.52 9.63
CA PRO A 112 -0.13 0.86 9.59
C PRO A 112 -0.92 1.14 10.87
N MET A 113 -0.48 2.13 11.66
CA MET A 113 -1.32 2.70 12.70
C MET A 113 -2.42 3.50 12.01
N ILE A 114 -3.51 2.83 11.64
CA ILE A 114 -4.63 3.42 10.88
C ILE A 114 -5.47 4.37 11.74
N PHE A 115 -5.23 4.45 13.05
CA PHE A 115 -5.98 5.31 13.96
C PHE A 115 -5.01 6.16 14.78
N GLU A 116 -4.75 7.38 14.34
CA GLU A 116 -4.63 8.47 15.30
C GLU A 116 -6.01 8.55 15.97
N VAL A 117 -6.12 8.01 17.18
CA VAL A 117 -7.22 8.38 18.07
C VAL A 117 -6.92 9.83 18.41
N GLU A 118 -7.64 10.77 17.81
CA GLU A 118 -7.61 12.17 18.27
C GLU A 118 -7.95 12.14 19.77
N GLU A 119 -6.99 12.52 20.62
CA GLU A 119 -7.21 12.82 22.04
C GLU A 119 -7.96 14.15 22.20
#